data_AF-A0A359C435-F1
#
_entry.id   AF-A0A359C435-F1
#
_cell.length_a   1.000
_cell.length_b   1.000
_cell.length_c   1.000
_cell.angle_alpha   90.00
_cell.angle_beta   90.00
_cell.angle_gamma   90.00
#
_symmetry.space_group_name_H-M   'P 1'
#
loop_
_entity.id
_entity.type
_entity.pdbx_description
1 polymer ?
#
loop_
_entity_poly.entity_id
_entity_poly.type
_entity_poly.pdbx_seq_one_letter_code
_entity_poly.pdbx_strand_id
1 'polypeptide(L)'
;MQKYEHEHTKAWSASVNKADAYVFVIPEYNFCPPPSFTNALNYVYNEWNYKPCGFVSYGGVSGGLRSAQVAKQLVTTLKMMPMVEGVMVQMPWEKLDDQRNFLPAEHHTGSANAMLDEMAKWATALKSLR
;
A
#
# COMPACT_ATOMS: atom_id res chain seq x y z
N MET A 1 -19.43 13.13 -8.61
CA MET A 1 -18.06 12.58 -8.70
C MET A 1 -18.16 11.17 -9.29
N GLN A 2 -17.14 10.67 -10.01
CA GLN A 2 -17.12 9.39 -10.76
C GLN A 2 -17.79 9.36 -12.16
N LYS A 3 -17.77 10.48 -12.90
CA LYS A 3 -18.14 10.47 -14.34
C LYS A 3 -16.88 10.28 -15.19
N TYR A 4 -16.30 9.08 -15.16
CA TYR A 4 -15.08 8.78 -15.92
C TYR A 4 -15.39 8.55 -17.40
N GLU A 5 -14.66 9.23 -18.28
CA GLU A 5 -14.87 9.15 -19.74
C GLU A 5 -14.15 7.96 -20.36
N HIS A 6 -12.93 7.66 -19.88
CA HIS A 6 -12.09 6.62 -20.47
C HIS A 6 -12.32 5.22 -19.86
N GLU A 7 -12.34 4.20 -20.71
CA GLU A 7 -12.54 2.80 -20.30
C GLU A 7 -11.47 2.30 -19.32
N HIS A 8 -10.21 2.70 -19.49
CA HIS A 8 -9.15 2.33 -18.54
C HIS A 8 -9.40 2.89 -17.13
N THR A 9 -9.94 4.10 -17.02
CA THR A 9 -10.28 4.71 -15.72
C THR A 9 -11.48 4.03 -15.08
N LYS A 10 -12.49 3.64 -15.88
CA LYS A 10 -13.63 2.86 -15.38
C LYS A 10 -13.18 1.48 -14.88
N ALA A 11 -12.32 0.80 -15.64
CA ALA A 11 -11.74 -0.49 -15.24
C ALA A 11 -10.92 -0.36 -13.96
N TRP A 12 -10.11 0.69 -13.83
CA TRP A 12 -9.35 0.97 -12.62
C TRP A 12 -10.26 1.27 -11.43
N SER A 13 -11.25 2.15 -11.59
CA SER A 13 -12.27 2.43 -10.57
C SER A 13 -12.95 1.15 -10.09
N ALA A 14 -13.42 0.29 -11.00
CA ALA A 14 -14.05 -0.98 -10.65
C ALA A 14 -13.09 -1.93 -9.91
N SER A 15 -11.82 -1.98 -10.32
CA SER A 15 -10.79 -2.77 -9.65
C SER A 15 -10.56 -2.26 -8.22
N VAL A 16 -10.39 -0.95 -8.05
CA VAL A 16 -10.15 -0.32 -6.75
C VAL A 16 -11.37 -0.47 -5.84
N ASN A 17 -12.58 -0.43 -6.39
CA ASN A 17 -13.77 -0.51 -5.58
C ASN A 17 -13.98 -1.90 -4.95
N LYS A 18 -13.49 -2.98 -5.58
CA LYS A 18 -13.72 -4.37 -5.15
C LYS A 18 -13.07 -4.77 -3.83
N ALA A 19 -11.97 -4.13 -3.43
CA ALA A 19 -11.27 -4.52 -2.21
C ALA A 19 -11.73 -3.71 -0.99
N ASP A 20 -11.72 -4.37 0.17
CA ASP A 20 -12.03 -3.75 1.45
C ASP A 20 -10.84 -3.04 2.11
N ALA A 21 -9.62 -3.44 1.74
CA ALA A 21 -8.36 -2.96 2.29
C ALA A 21 -7.23 -3.14 1.26
N TYR A 22 -6.11 -2.41 1.44
CA TYR A 22 -4.98 -2.44 0.51
C TYR A 22 -3.64 -2.62 1.20
N VAL A 23 -2.81 -3.53 0.71
CA VAL A 23 -1.38 -3.56 1.03
C VAL A 23 -0.63 -3.01 -0.18
N PHE A 24 0.05 -1.88 0.00
CA PHE A 24 0.87 -1.28 -1.04
C PHE A 24 2.32 -1.75 -0.92
N VAL A 25 2.82 -2.39 -1.97
CA VAL A 25 4.21 -2.82 -2.08
C VAL A 25 4.97 -1.77 -2.89
N ILE A 26 5.85 -0.99 -2.23
CA ILE A 26 6.47 0.18 -2.85
C ILE A 26 8.00 0.23 -2.66
N PRO A 27 8.76 0.53 -3.73
CA PRO A 27 10.16 0.93 -3.59
C PRO A 27 10.28 2.32 -2.98
N GLU A 28 11.50 2.71 -2.64
CA GLU A 28 11.88 4.09 -2.38
C GLU A 28 12.72 4.67 -3.50
N TYR A 29 12.19 5.70 -4.16
CA TYR A 29 12.86 6.47 -5.20
C TYR A 29 13.07 7.90 -4.69
N ASN A 30 14.33 8.31 -4.52
CA ASN A 30 14.69 9.64 -4.01
C ASN A 30 13.97 10.00 -2.69
N PHE A 31 13.89 9.05 -1.76
CA PHE A 31 13.18 9.16 -0.47
C PHE A 31 11.64 9.23 -0.56
N CYS A 32 11.06 9.01 -1.75
CA CYS A 32 9.63 9.11 -2.03
C CYS A 32 9.06 7.79 -2.59
N PRO A 33 7.71 7.63 -2.57
CA PRO A 33 7.04 6.58 -3.32
C PRO A 33 7.23 6.75 -4.82
N PRO A 34 7.15 5.66 -5.60
CA PRO A 34 7.33 5.73 -7.04
C PRO A 34 6.21 6.57 -7.68
N PRO A 35 6.48 7.28 -8.79
CA PRO A 35 5.44 8.04 -9.50
C PRO A 35 4.21 7.20 -9.90
N SER A 36 4.40 5.90 -10.17
CA SER A 36 3.31 4.97 -10.48
C SER A 36 2.31 4.81 -9.33
N PHE A 37 2.75 4.89 -8.08
CA PHE A 37 1.88 4.85 -6.89
C PHE A 37 0.99 6.09 -6.84
N THR A 38 1.60 7.28 -6.93
CA THR A 38 0.87 8.56 -6.95
C THR A 38 -0.11 8.62 -8.12
N ASN A 39 0.31 8.15 -9.30
CA ASN A 39 -0.54 8.09 -10.48
C ASN A 39 -1.76 7.18 -10.25
N ALA A 40 -1.55 5.95 -9.78
CA ALA A 40 -2.63 5.00 -9.50
C ALA A 40 -3.66 5.56 -8.50
N LEU A 41 -3.18 6.28 -7.48
CA LEU A 41 -4.04 6.94 -6.51
C LEU A 41 -4.82 8.13 -7.11
N ASN A 42 -4.17 8.98 -7.91
CA ASN A 42 -4.80 10.21 -8.45
C ASN A 42 -5.88 9.97 -9.50
N TYR A 43 -5.92 8.80 -10.15
CA TYR A 43 -6.95 8.50 -11.17
C TYR A 43 -8.37 8.46 -10.60
N VAL A 44 -8.53 8.07 -9.33
CA VAL A 44 -9.83 7.84 -8.69
C VAL A 44 -9.81 8.33 -7.24
N TYR A 45 -10.95 8.62 -6.63
CA TYR A 45 -10.97 9.24 -5.29
C TYR A 45 -11.93 8.52 -4.36
N ASN A 46 -13.21 8.44 -4.74
CA ASN A 46 -14.26 7.88 -3.89
C ASN A 46 -14.01 6.40 -3.54
N GLU A 47 -13.39 5.67 -4.45
CA GLU A 47 -13.10 4.25 -4.38
C GLU A 47 -12.09 3.90 -3.28
N TRP A 48 -11.31 4.88 -2.82
CA TRP A 48 -10.33 4.73 -1.73
C TRP A 48 -10.91 5.00 -0.35
N ASN A 49 -11.98 5.80 -0.28
CA ASN A 49 -12.46 6.37 0.97
C ASN A 49 -12.70 5.30 2.04
N TYR A 50 -12.22 5.57 3.26
CA TYR A 50 -12.39 4.76 4.46
C TYR A 50 -11.82 3.34 4.39
N LYS A 51 -11.05 3.00 3.36
CA LYS A 51 -10.35 1.71 3.26
C LYS A 51 -9.04 1.76 4.05
N PRO A 52 -8.80 0.83 4.98
CA PRO A 52 -7.51 0.75 5.62
C PRO A 52 -6.43 0.30 4.64
N CYS A 53 -5.19 0.73 4.88
CA CYS A 53 -4.05 0.28 4.09
C CYS A 53 -2.80 0.04 4.93
N GLY A 54 -1.96 -0.86 4.44
CA GLY A 54 -0.64 -1.17 4.98
C GLY A 54 0.44 -1.03 3.91
N PHE A 55 1.69 -1.00 4.33
CA PHE A 55 2.83 -0.81 3.43
C PHE A 55 3.87 -1.91 3.60
N VAL A 56 4.27 -2.48 2.46
CA VAL A 56 5.50 -3.27 2.33
C VAL A 56 6.47 -2.41 1.54
N SER A 57 7.39 -1.75 2.24
CA SER A 57 8.40 -0.91 1.59
C SER A 57 9.68 -1.68 1.37
N TYR A 58 10.41 -1.33 0.30
CA TYR A 58 11.73 -1.90 0.07
C TYR A 58 12.69 -0.88 -0.54
N GLY A 59 13.99 -1.11 -0.34
CA GLY A 59 15.03 -0.23 -0.86
C GLY A 59 16.40 -0.58 -0.30
N GLY A 60 17.32 0.38 -0.35
CA GLY A 60 18.64 0.25 0.25
C GLY A 60 18.60 0.18 1.79
N VAL A 61 19.52 0.89 2.44
CA VAL A 61 19.64 0.86 3.92
C VAL A 61 18.35 1.24 4.66
N SER A 62 17.51 2.13 4.10
CA SER A 62 16.23 2.49 4.72
C SER A 62 15.16 1.41 4.63
N GLY A 63 15.33 0.38 3.80
CA GLY A 63 14.29 -0.59 3.47
C GLY A 63 13.01 0.07 2.93
N GLY A 64 13.14 1.26 2.34
CA GLY A 64 12.05 2.05 1.80
C GLY A 64 11.18 2.80 2.82
N LEU A 65 11.61 2.88 4.08
CA LEU A 65 10.82 3.50 5.15
C LEU A 65 10.40 4.95 4.85
N ARG A 66 11.25 5.75 4.19
CA ARG A 66 10.94 7.16 3.89
C ARG A 66 9.83 7.26 2.85
N SER A 67 9.87 6.39 1.85
CA SER A 67 8.80 6.23 0.86
C SER A 67 7.47 5.90 1.51
N ALA A 68 7.45 4.94 2.46
CA ALA A 68 6.24 4.62 3.21
C ALA A 68 5.72 5.81 4.02
N GLN A 69 6.58 6.57 4.71
CA GLN A 69 6.14 7.73 5.49
C GLN A 69 5.54 8.84 4.62
N VAL A 70 6.15 9.13 3.47
CA VAL A 70 5.59 10.09 2.50
C VAL A 70 4.27 9.57 1.92
N ALA A 71 4.18 8.27 1.59
CA ALA A 71 2.97 7.66 1.08
C ALA A 71 1.79 7.74 2.08
N LYS A 72 2.05 7.61 3.38
CA LYS A 72 1.02 7.77 4.44
C LYS A 72 0.37 9.16 4.42
N GLN A 73 1.13 10.20 4.10
CA GLN A 73 0.57 11.56 3.94
C GLN A 73 -0.35 11.66 2.73
N LEU A 74 0.00 11.00 1.62
CA LEU A 74 -0.82 11.02 0.40
C LEU A 74 -2.13 10.23 0.58
N VAL A 75 -2.09 9.02 1.13
CA VAL A 75 -3.30 8.18 1.25
C VAL A 75 -4.33 8.77 2.23
N THR A 76 -3.90 9.53 3.22
CA THR A 76 -4.82 10.20 4.17
C THR A 76 -5.63 11.32 3.51
N THR A 77 -5.12 11.96 2.44
CA THR A 77 -5.92 12.93 1.65
C THR A 77 -7.05 12.26 0.87
N LEU A 78 -6.96 10.95 0.65
CA LEU A 78 -7.96 10.09 0.01
C LEU A 78 -8.87 9.39 1.04
N LYS A 79 -8.85 9.85 2.30
CA LYS A 79 -9.60 9.28 3.43
C LYS A 79 -9.29 7.80 3.71
N MET A 80 -8.14 7.30 3.29
CA MET A 80 -7.69 5.96 3.68
C MET A 80 -7.15 5.99 5.12
N MET A 81 -7.16 4.84 5.79
CA MET A 81 -6.60 4.68 7.12
C MET A 81 -5.29 3.87 7.06
N PRO A 82 -4.10 4.50 7.04
CA PRO A 82 -2.83 3.78 7.02
C PRO A 82 -2.48 3.19 8.39
N MET A 83 -2.00 1.94 8.42
CA MET A 83 -1.49 1.31 9.65
C MET A 83 -0.16 1.92 10.09
N VAL A 84 0.11 1.85 11.39
CA VAL A 84 1.43 2.21 11.94
C VAL A 84 2.44 1.13 11.54
N GLU A 85 2.04 -0.12 11.73
CA GLU A 85 2.72 -1.35 11.34
C GLU A 85 2.97 -1.38 9.83
N GLY A 86 4.09 -2.00 9.45
CA GLY A 86 4.49 -2.13 8.06
C GLY A 86 5.68 -3.09 7.94
N VAL A 87 5.89 -3.62 6.74
CA VAL A 87 7.04 -4.46 6.44
C VAL A 87 8.09 -3.61 5.76
N MET A 88 9.30 -3.61 6.30
CA MET A 88 10.44 -2.90 5.75
C MET A 88 11.46 -3.92 5.26
N VAL A 89 11.77 -3.90 3.96
CA VAL A 89 12.70 -4.85 3.35
C VAL A 89 13.97 -4.11 2.89
N GLN A 90 15.02 -4.24 3.69
CA GLN A 90 16.35 -3.73 3.34
C GLN A 90 17.04 -4.65 2.34
N MET A 91 17.74 -4.06 1.36
CA MET A 91 18.50 -4.76 0.33
C MET A 91 17.73 -5.95 -0.28
N PRO A 92 16.53 -5.74 -0.86
CA PRO A 92 15.66 -6.84 -1.29
C PRO A 92 16.30 -7.75 -2.34
N TRP A 93 17.26 -7.25 -3.13
CA TRP A 93 18.01 -8.03 -4.11
C TRP A 93 18.91 -9.11 -3.49
N GLU A 94 19.24 -9.00 -2.19
CA GLU A 94 19.96 -10.03 -1.43
C GLU A 94 19.02 -11.08 -0.82
N LYS A 95 17.71 -10.91 -1.00
CA LYS A 95 16.65 -11.72 -0.37
C LYS A 95 15.78 -12.41 -1.41
N LEU A 96 16.38 -12.75 -2.55
CA LEU A 96 15.73 -13.50 -3.62
C LEU A 96 16.47 -14.81 -3.83
N ASP A 97 15.72 -15.90 -4.05
CA ASP A 97 16.31 -17.14 -4.57
C ASP A 97 16.59 -17.04 -6.09
N ASP A 98 17.14 -18.10 -6.66
CA ASP A 98 17.46 -18.18 -8.09
C ASP A 98 16.21 -18.05 -8.99
N GLN A 99 15.03 -18.36 -8.47
CA GLN A 99 13.74 -18.23 -9.15
C GLN A 99 13.07 -16.87 -8.91
N ARG A 100 13.77 -15.95 -8.21
CA ARG A 100 13.29 -14.61 -7.83
C ARG A 100 12.12 -14.63 -6.85
N ASN A 101 11.95 -15.70 -6.08
CA ASN A 101 11.04 -15.70 -4.95
C ASN A 101 11.66 -14.93 -3.78
N PHE A 102 10.83 -14.17 -3.08
CA PHE A 102 11.27 -13.47 -1.87
C PHE A 102 11.54 -14.47 -0.74
N LEU A 103 12.71 -14.34 -0.11
CA LEU A 103 13.16 -15.10 1.05
C LEU A 103 13.03 -14.24 2.31
N PRO A 104 11.86 -14.27 2.99
CA PRO A 104 11.65 -13.45 4.16
C PRO A 104 12.45 -13.99 5.36
N ALA A 105 13.21 -13.11 6.01
CA ALA A 105 13.59 -13.28 7.41
C ALA A 105 12.37 -13.23 8.36
N GLU A 106 12.50 -13.80 9.55
CA GLU A 106 11.45 -13.89 10.58
C GLU A 106 10.81 -12.55 10.95
N HIS A 107 11.60 -11.47 11.01
CA HIS A 107 11.04 -10.15 11.31
C HIS A 107 10.10 -9.65 10.21
N HIS A 108 10.29 -10.02 8.93
CA HIS A 108 9.35 -9.62 7.88
C HIS A 108 7.99 -10.30 8.06
N THR A 109 7.98 -11.60 8.37
CA THR A 109 6.73 -12.33 8.59
C THR A 109 6.03 -11.87 9.87
N GLY A 110 6.79 -11.62 10.95
CA GLY A 110 6.27 -11.02 12.18
C GLY A 110 5.63 -9.65 11.95
N SER A 111 6.31 -8.75 11.23
CA SER A 111 5.76 -7.43 10.87
C SER A 111 4.54 -7.54 9.95
N ALA A 112 4.53 -8.48 9.01
CA ALA A 112 3.39 -8.71 8.12
C ALA A 112 2.15 -9.16 8.89
N ASN A 113 2.31 -10.10 9.82
CA ASN A 113 1.21 -10.57 10.66
C ASN A 113 0.64 -9.44 11.51
N ALA A 114 1.49 -8.68 12.21
CA ALA A 114 1.04 -7.55 13.02
C ALA A 114 0.28 -6.50 12.19
N MET A 115 0.78 -6.17 11.00
CA MET A 115 0.11 -5.25 10.08
C MET A 115 -1.23 -5.79 9.60
N LEU A 116 -1.30 -7.04 9.15
CA LEU A 116 -2.52 -7.64 8.62
C LEU A 116 -3.59 -7.84 9.70
N ASP A 117 -3.20 -8.21 10.92
CA ASP A 117 -4.10 -8.36 12.06
C ASP A 117 -4.73 -7.01 12.44
N GLU A 118 -3.93 -5.94 12.48
CA GLU A 118 -4.44 -4.59 12.77
C GLU A 118 -5.33 -4.08 11.61
N MET A 119 -4.91 -4.30 10.36
CA MET A 119 -5.74 -3.97 9.19
C MET A 119 -7.09 -4.67 9.20
N ALA A 120 -7.16 -5.93 9.63
CA ALA A 120 -8.41 -6.68 9.69
C ALA A 120 -9.41 -6.06 10.69
N LYS A 121 -8.92 -5.55 11.83
CA LYS A 121 -9.76 -4.82 12.81
C LYS A 121 -10.33 -3.55 12.20
N TRP A 122 -9.48 -2.73 11.57
CA TRP A 122 -9.91 -1.49 10.91
C TRP A 122 -10.86 -1.74 9.75
N ALA A 123 -10.60 -2.75 8.92
CA ALA A 123 -11.45 -3.09 7.79
C ALA A 123 -12.86 -3.47 8.26
N THR A 124 -12.94 -4.23 9.35
CA THR A 124 -14.20 -4.62 9.99
C THR A 124 -14.92 -3.40 10.57
N ALA A 125 -14.22 -2.57 11.35
CA ALA A 125 -14.82 -1.41 12.02
C ALA A 125 -15.31 -0.33 11.03
N LEU A 126 -14.55 -0.07 9.96
CA LEU A 126 -14.86 0.96 8.97
C LEU A 126 -15.83 0.47 7.88
N LYS A 127 -16.31 -0.77 7.94
CA LYS A 127 -17.20 -1.34 6.92
C LYS A 127 -18.51 -0.56 6.77
N SER A 128 -19.04 0.05 7.83
CA SER A 128 -20.26 0.86 7.77
C SER A 128 -20.10 2.24 7.15
N LEU A 129 -18.85 2.69 6.93
CA LEU A 129 -18.53 3.98 6.30
C LEU A 129 -18.27 3.86 4.79
N ARG A 130 -18.24 2.64 4.25
CA ARG A 130 -17.91 2.30 2.87
C ARG A 130 -19.13 1.73 2.16
#